data_AF-A0A120FWZ4-F1
#
_entry.id   AF-A0A120FWZ4-F1
#
_cell.length_a   1.000
_cell.length_b   1.000
_cell.length_c   1.000
_cell.angle_alpha   90.00
_cell.angle_beta   90.00
_cell.angle_gamma   90.00
#
_symmetry.space_group_name_H-M   'P 1'
#
loop_
_entity.id
_entity.type
_entity.pdbx_description
1 polymer ?
#
loop_
_entity_poly.entity_id
_entity_poly.type
_entity_poly.pdbx_seq_one_letter_code
_entity_poly.pdbx_strand_id
1 'polypeptide(L)'
;MKYRLPTQEDIDEEERTENFKELLIKLLSNRETQTKDNKKIVELNNLLLEQKSYRDNLMKSFAGFTSGVIPKEFLEVVSKTEANINDIEQNLAELQTQINIKKTTINIYSENDIIDLYKTEDGRLKINQFFVANDITFKFNFDKTTRTLFAKIFQNGFEIDRIAKQFSLHNPLKEFGINNLNEYFN
;
A
#
# COMPACT_ATOMS: atom_id res chain seq x y z
N MET A 1 -18.32 33.47 28.89
CA MET A 1 -17.48 32.43 28.26
C MET A 1 -16.03 32.89 28.36
N LYS A 2 -15.15 32.14 29.03
CA LYS A 2 -13.72 32.47 29.08
C LYS A 2 -13.08 31.94 27.80
N TYR A 3 -12.57 32.84 26.97
CA TYR A 3 -11.65 32.46 25.88
C TYR A 3 -10.37 31.92 26.53
N ARG A 4 -10.05 30.65 26.27
CA ARG A 4 -8.74 30.09 26.58
C ARG A 4 -7.90 30.20 25.31
N LEU A 5 -6.65 30.66 25.47
CA LEU A 5 -5.69 30.66 24.38
C LEU A 5 -5.33 29.22 24.02
N PRO A 6 -5.11 28.90 22.74
CA PRO A 6 -4.66 27.58 22.31
C PRO A 6 -3.38 27.19 23.05
N THR A 7 -3.32 25.95 23.53
CA THR A 7 -2.13 25.37 24.15
C THR A 7 -1.18 24.85 23.08
N GLN A 8 0.08 24.59 23.43
CA GLN A 8 1.04 24.00 22.49
C GLN A 8 0.57 22.62 22.00
N GLU A 9 -0.16 21.85 22.82
CA GLU A 9 -0.82 20.61 22.37
C GLU A 9 -1.93 20.87 21.35
N ASP A 10 -2.71 21.95 21.49
CA ASP A 10 -3.74 22.33 20.49
C ASP A 10 -3.09 22.77 19.16
N ILE A 11 -1.92 23.43 19.25
CA ILE A 11 -1.12 23.86 18.08
C ILE A 11 -0.41 22.66 17.44
N ASP A 12 0.09 21.72 18.24
CA ASP A 12 0.76 20.50 17.76
C ASP A 12 -0.27 19.48 17.21
N GLU A 13 -1.53 19.48 17.69
CA GLU A 13 -2.66 18.76 17.08
C GLU A 13 -3.11 19.43 15.76
N GLU A 14 -3.11 20.77 15.67
CA GLU A 14 -3.36 21.50 14.42
C GLU A 14 -2.22 21.31 13.39
N GLU A 15 -0.94 21.36 13.79
CA GLU A 15 0.22 21.14 12.92
C GLU A 15 0.37 19.67 12.47
N ARG A 16 -0.24 18.71 13.19
CA ARG A 16 -0.32 17.30 12.79
C ARG A 16 -1.40 17.00 11.75
N THR A 17 -2.12 18.01 11.27
CA THR A 17 -2.88 17.87 10.03
C THR A 17 -1.91 17.83 8.85
N GLU A 18 -1.28 16.66 8.61
CA GLU A 18 -0.85 16.31 7.27
C GLU A 18 -2.11 16.45 6.39
N ASN A 19 -2.23 17.58 5.68
CA ASN A 19 -3.34 17.83 4.76
C ASN A 19 -3.43 16.61 3.85
N PHE A 20 -4.61 16.00 3.71
CA PHE A 20 -4.75 14.74 2.98
C PHE A 20 -4.13 14.82 1.58
N LYS A 21 -4.15 16.02 0.97
CA LYS A 21 -3.46 16.32 -0.29
C LYS A 21 -1.96 16.07 -0.24
N GLU A 22 -1.27 16.55 0.81
CA GLU A 22 0.18 16.38 0.97
C GLU A 22 0.55 14.92 1.23
N LEU A 23 -0.24 14.23 2.07
CA LEU A 23 -0.10 12.79 2.28
C LEU A 23 -0.26 12.03 0.95
N LEU A 24 -1.30 12.36 0.18
CA LEU A 24 -1.56 11.73 -1.12
C LEU A 24 -0.39 11.97 -2.08
N ILE A 25 0.12 13.20 -2.17
CA ILE A 25 1.28 13.53 -3.01
C ILE A 25 2.51 12.73 -2.57
N LYS A 26 2.78 12.63 -1.27
CA LYS A 26 3.91 11.86 -0.71
C LYS A 26 3.81 10.36 -1.03
N LEU A 27 2.61 9.78 -0.90
CA LEU A 27 2.35 8.37 -1.21
C LEU A 27 2.51 8.08 -2.71
N LEU A 28 2.01 8.97 -3.57
CA LEU A 28 2.07 8.82 -5.03
C LEU A 28 3.46 9.13 -5.60
N SER A 29 4.24 9.99 -4.94
CA SER A 29 5.58 10.39 -5.39
C SER A 29 6.69 9.43 -4.94
N ASN A 30 6.38 8.37 -4.18
CA ASN A 30 7.35 7.58 -3.43
C ASN A 30 8.16 6.56 -4.29
N ARG A 31 8.86 7.08 -5.33
CA ARG A 31 9.83 6.34 -6.17
C ARG A 31 10.99 5.75 -5.37
N GLU A 32 11.37 6.36 -4.26
CA GLU A 32 12.52 5.92 -3.45
C GLU A 32 12.27 4.59 -2.72
N THR A 33 11.09 4.39 -2.13
CA THR A 33 10.69 3.12 -1.53
C THR A 33 10.61 1.99 -2.55
N GLN A 34 10.06 2.26 -3.74
CA GLN A 34 10.05 1.29 -4.84
C GLN A 34 11.48 0.91 -5.27
N THR A 35 12.41 1.89 -5.27
CA THR A 35 13.81 1.64 -5.62
C THR A 35 14.54 0.81 -4.56
N LYS A 36 14.28 1.04 -3.27
CA LYS A 36 14.84 0.25 -2.16
C LYS A 36 14.30 -1.18 -2.16
N ASP A 37 12.99 -1.36 -2.34
CA ASP A 37 12.34 -2.67 -2.39
C ASP A 37 12.83 -3.49 -3.61
N ASN A 38 12.98 -2.84 -4.78
CA ASN A 38 13.56 -3.49 -5.97
C ASN A 38 15.03 -3.89 -5.77
N LYS A 39 15.84 -3.05 -5.12
CA LYS A 39 17.23 -3.42 -4.79
C LYS A 39 17.30 -4.67 -3.90
N LYS A 40 16.43 -4.73 -2.88
CA LYS A 40 16.38 -5.87 -1.96
C LYS A 40 15.91 -7.17 -2.63
N ILE A 41 14.98 -7.07 -3.60
CA ILE A 41 14.62 -8.21 -4.47
C ILE A 41 15.83 -8.70 -5.29
N VAL A 42 16.58 -7.78 -5.89
CA VAL A 42 17.75 -8.15 -6.70
C VAL A 42 18.82 -8.83 -5.84
N GLU A 43 19.08 -8.30 -4.65
CA GLU A 43 20.01 -8.89 -3.69
C GLU A 43 19.60 -10.31 -3.27
N LEU A 44 18.32 -10.52 -2.90
CA LEU A 44 17.82 -11.84 -2.52
C LEU A 44 17.81 -12.84 -3.68
N ASN A 45 17.49 -12.40 -4.90
CA ASN A 45 17.58 -13.26 -6.09
C ASN A 45 19.02 -13.67 -6.41
N ASN A 46 19.98 -12.75 -6.26
CA ASN A 46 21.40 -13.08 -6.44
C ASN A 46 21.87 -14.09 -5.39
N LEU A 47 21.49 -13.90 -4.12
CA LEU A 47 21.81 -14.84 -3.05
C LEU A 47 21.17 -16.23 -3.29
N LEU A 48 19.93 -16.27 -3.77
CA LEU A 48 19.26 -17.51 -4.14
C LEU A 48 19.98 -18.24 -5.28
N LEU A 49 20.42 -17.49 -6.30
CA LEU A 49 21.20 -18.03 -7.42
C LEU A 49 22.52 -18.64 -6.93
N GLU A 50 23.23 -17.95 -6.04
CA GLU A 50 24.46 -18.43 -5.42
C GLU A 50 24.23 -19.74 -4.65
N GLN A 51 23.20 -19.79 -3.80
CA GLN A 51 22.88 -20.99 -3.01
C GLN A 51 22.45 -22.17 -3.89
N LYS A 52 21.67 -21.93 -4.96
CA LYS A 52 21.31 -22.97 -5.93
C LYS A 52 22.52 -23.50 -6.69
N SER A 53 23.42 -22.61 -7.11
CA SER A 53 24.68 -23.01 -7.73
C SER A 53 25.55 -23.83 -6.78
N TYR A 54 25.63 -23.42 -5.51
CA TYR A 54 26.34 -24.16 -4.47
C TYR A 54 25.76 -25.57 -4.26
N ARG A 55 24.43 -25.69 -4.14
CA ARG A 55 23.73 -26.98 -4.09
C ARG A 55 24.04 -27.85 -5.30
N ASP A 56 23.98 -27.30 -6.51
CA ASP A 56 24.25 -28.07 -7.72
C ASP A 56 25.70 -28.58 -7.77
N ASN A 57 26.64 -27.79 -7.24
CA ASN A 57 28.02 -28.22 -7.08
C ASN A 57 28.18 -29.32 -6.02
N LEU A 58 27.47 -29.23 -4.89
CA LEU A 58 27.40 -30.32 -3.91
C LEU A 58 26.86 -31.61 -4.54
N MET A 59 25.81 -31.52 -5.36
CA MET A 59 25.25 -32.68 -6.08
C MET A 59 26.23 -33.29 -7.09
N LYS A 60 27.03 -32.47 -7.78
CA LYS A 60 28.12 -32.98 -8.63
C LYS A 60 29.20 -33.66 -7.81
N SER A 61 29.59 -33.09 -6.67
CA SER A 61 30.52 -33.73 -5.74
C SER A 61 29.96 -35.04 -5.17
N PHE A 62 28.65 -35.09 -4.95
CA PHE A 62 27.96 -36.29 -4.49
C PHE A 62 28.10 -37.45 -5.46
N ALA A 63 27.96 -37.19 -6.77
CA ALA A 63 28.12 -38.20 -7.82
C ALA A 63 29.53 -38.82 -7.86
N GLY A 64 30.52 -38.19 -7.21
CA GLY A 64 31.87 -38.73 -7.04
C GLY A 64 32.04 -39.72 -5.89
N PHE A 65 31.05 -39.87 -4.99
CA PHE A 65 31.11 -40.87 -3.93
C PHE A 65 30.78 -42.26 -4.47
N THR A 66 31.81 -43.08 -4.69
CA THR A 66 31.69 -44.44 -5.23
C THR A 66 31.72 -45.54 -4.16
N SER A 67 32.07 -45.20 -2.91
CA SER A 67 32.31 -46.16 -1.82
C SER A 67 31.05 -46.59 -1.06
N GLY A 68 29.86 -46.11 -1.46
CA GLY A 68 28.58 -46.43 -0.81
C GLY A 68 28.37 -45.84 0.59
N VAL A 69 29.36 -45.12 1.13
CA VAL A 69 29.28 -44.46 2.44
C VAL A 69 29.36 -42.94 2.24
N ILE A 70 28.27 -42.25 2.58
CA ILE A 70 28.16 -40.79 2.48
C ILE A 70 28.61 -40.18 3.82
N PRO A 71 29.56 -39.22 3.82
CA PRO A 71 29.98 -38.54 5.05
C PRO A 71 28.79 -37.81 5.70
N LYS A 72 28.68 -37.89 7.03
CA LYS A 72 27.61 -37.24 7.78
C LYS A 72 27.67 -35.72 7.63
N GLU A 73 28.88 -35.18 7.59
CA GLU A 73 29.18 -33.77 7.39
C GLU A 73 28.66 -33.28 6.03
N PHE A 74 28.72 -34.12 4.99
CA PHE A 74 28.20 -33.80 3.67
C PHE A 74 26.66 -33.70 3.68
N LEU A 75 25.98 -34.65 4.32
CA LEU A 75 24.52 -34.60 4.49
C LEU A 75 24.09 -33.36 5.28
N GLU A 76 24.85 -32.99 6.31
CA GLU A 76 24.57 -31.79 7.11
C GLU A 76 24.71 -30.50 6.28
N VAL A 77 25.74 -30.40 5.45
CA VAL A 77 25.95 -29.24 4.55
C VAL A 77 24.82 -29.15 3.52
N VAL A 78 24.45 -30.25 2.87
CA VAL A 78 23.32 -30.27 1.92
C VAL A 78 22.02 -29.87 2.61
N SER A 79 21.74 -30.43 3.79
CA SER A 79 20.53 -30.09 4.56
C SER A 79 20.49 -28.61 4.95
N LYS A 80 21.62 -28.03 5.35
CA LYS A 80 21.71 -26.59 5.67
C LYS A 80 21.52 -25.72 4.43
N THR A 81 22.10 -26.11 3.29
CA THR A 81 21.91 -25.39 2.02
C THR A 81 20.45 -25.41 1.57
N GLU A 82 19.77 -26.55 1.66
CA GLU A 82 18.33 -26.65 1.32
C GLU A 82 17.46 -25.81 2.27
N ALA A 83 17.76 -25.82 3.57
CA ALA A 83 17.07 -24.96 4.53
C ALA A 83 17.25 -23.46 4.20
N ASN A 84 18.47 -23.04 3.88
CA ASN A 84 18.74 -21.66 3.48
C ASN A 84 18.03 -21.27 2.18
N ILE A 85 17.94 -22.19 1.21
CA ILE A 85 17.18 -21.95 -0.04
C ILE A 85 15.71 -21.72 0.30
N ASN A 86 15.10 -22.59 1.13
CA ASN A 86 13.71 -22.43 1.55
C ASN A 86 13.47 -21.12 2.30
N ASP A 87 14.36 -20.75 3.22
CA ASP A 87 14.24 -19.49 3.96
C ASP A 87 14.32 -18.28 3.01
N ILE A 88 15.24 -18.28 2.03
CA ILE A 88 15.37 -17.20 1.05
C ILE A 88 14.13 -17.14 0.15
N GLU A 89 13.60 -18.29 -0.29
CA GLU A 89 12.38 -18.37 -1.10
C GLU A 89 11.15 -17.88 -0.34
N GLN A 90 11.02 -18.23 0.95
CA GLN A 90 9.95 -17.73 1.81
C GLN A 90 10.05 -16.22 2.01
N ASN A 91 11.25 -15.71 2.31
CA ASN A 91 11.48 -14.27 2.44
C ASN A 91 11.18 -13.52 1.14
N LEU A 92 11.50 -14.09 -0.03
CA LEU A 92 11.14 -13.53 -1.34
C LEU A 92 9.64 -13.50 -1.54
N ALA A 93 8.92 -14.58 -1.21
CA ALA A 93 7.47 -14.65 -1.33
C ALA A 93 6.76 -13.65 -0.40
N GLU A 94 7.25 -13.51 0.83
CA GLU A 94 6.75 -12.54 1.80
C GLU A 94 7.02 -11.10 1.33
N LEU A 95 8.25 -10.81 0.87
CA LEU A 95 8.61 -9.49 0.35
C LEU A 95 7.83 -9.16 -0.93
N GLN A 96 7.63 -10.12 -1.83
CA GLN A 96 6.81 -9.94 -3.03
C GLN A 96 5.34 -9.75 -2.70
N THR A 97 4.80 -10.45 -1.70
CA THR A 97 3.44 -10.25 -1.20
C THR A 97 3.28 -8.87 -0.60
N GLN A 98 4.20 -8.44 0.27
CA GLN A 98 4.20 -7.11 0.86
C GLN A 98 4.34 -6.02 -0.22
N ILE A 99 5.22 -6.24 -1.21
CA ILE A 99 5.37 -5.34 -2.35
C ILE A 99 4.11 -5.33 -3.20
N ASN A 100 3.45 -6.46 -3.45
CA ASN A 100 2.21 -6.53 -4.22
C ASN A 100 1.04 -5.85 -3.52
N ILE A 101 0.97 -5.98 -2.19
CA ILE A 101 0.02 -5.24 -1.34
C ILE A 101 0.32 -3.73 -1.41
N LYS A 102 1.60 -3.32 -1.43
CA LYS A 102 2.03 -1.93 -1.64
C LYS A 102 1.92 -1.46 -3.11
N LYS A 103 1.92 -2.37 -4.08
CA LYS A 103 1.90 -2.17 -5.55
C LYS A 103 0.49 -2.21 -6.12
N THR A 104 -0.54 -1.83 -5.38
CA THR A 104 -1.62 -1.08 -6.02
C THR A 104 -1.07 0.27 -6.48
N THR A 105 -0.27 0.18 -7.54
CA THR A 105 0.56 1.21 -8.13
C THR A 105 -0.41 2.06 -8.93
N ILE A 106 -1.09 2.98 -8.27
CA ILE A 106 -1.84 3.98 -8.99
C ILE A 106 -0.82 4.98 -9.50
N ASN A 107 -0.42 4.83 -10.76
CA ASN A 107 0.40 5.81 -11.45
C ASN A 107 -0.47 7.02 -11.76
N ILE A 108 -0.58 7.93 -10.80
CA ILE A 108 -1.32 9.19 -10.93
C ILE A 108 -0.30 10.25 -11.36
N TYR A 109 -0.38 10.71 -12.61
CA TYR A 109 0.44 11.80 -13.13
C TYR A 109 -0.34 13.13 -13.12
N SER A 110 -1.67 13.09 -13.04
CA SER A 110 -2.57 14.25 -13.02
C SER A 110 -3.89 13.97 -12.29
N GLU A 111 -4.61 15.03 -11.92
CA GLU A 111 -5.97 14.94 -11.35
C GLU A 111 -6.96 14.19 -12.27
N ASN A 112 -6.75 14.28 -13.59
CA ASN A 112 -7.58 13.57 -14.58
C ASN A 112 -7.39 12.06 -14.52
N ASP A 113 -6.21 11.57 -14.15
CA ASP A 113 -5.96 10.12 -14.03
C ASP A 113 -6.78 9.52 -12.88
N ILE A 114 -6.94 10.27 -11.78
CA ILE A 114 -7.80 9.87 -10.65
C ILE A 114 -9.26 9.80 -11.11
N ILE A 115 -9.71 10.81 -11.84
CA ILE A 115 -11.07 10.87 -12.37
C ILE A 115 -11.33 9.70 -13.32
N ASP A 116 -10.37 9.37 -14.18
CA ASP A 116 -10.50 8.26 -15.14
C ASP A 116 -10.51 6.89 -14.45
N LEU A 117 -9.73 6.71 -13.39
CA LEU A 117 -9.81 5.52 -12.55
C LEU A 117 -11.18 5.40 -11.87
N TYR A 118 -11.79 6.51 -11.44
CA TYR A 118 -13.14 6.48 -10.86
C TYR A 118 -14.23 6.08 -11.85
N LYS A 119 -14.06 6.33 -13.15
CA LYS A 119 -15.06 6.00 -14.19
C LYS A 119 -15.23 4.49 -14.37
N THR A 120 -14.17 3.71 -14.23
CA THR A 120 -14.20 2.25 -14.46
C THR A 120 -14.34 1.47 -13.16
N GLU A 121 -14.97 0.30 -13.21
CA GLU A 121 -15.09 -0.58 -12.03
C GLU A 121 -13.73 -1.09 -11.54
N ASP A 122 -12.88 -1.52 -12.47
CA ASP A 122 -11.50 -1.93 -12.19
C ASP A 122 -10.67 -0.80 -11.57
N GLY A 123 -10.80 0.43 -12.09
CA GLY A 123 -10.12 1.60 -11.53
C GLY A 123 -10.60 1.95 -10.11
N ARG A 124 -11.92 1.86 -9.84
CA ARG A 124 -12.46 2.03 -8.48
C ARG A 124 -11.94 0.97 -7.51
N LEU A 125 -11.83 -0.29 -7.95
CA LEU A 125 -11.27 -1.37 -7.12
C LEU A 125 -9.81 -1.08 -6.76
N LYS A 126 -9.00 -0.63 -7.72
CA LYS A 126 -7.60 -0.24 -7.51
C LYS A 126 -7.47 0.92 -6.51
N ILE A 127 -8.32 1.94 -6.63
CA ILE A 127 -8.37 3.07 -5.68
C ILE A 127 -8.69 2.58 -4.27
N ASN A 128 -9.71 1.73 -4.11
CA ASN A 128 -10.09 1.21 -2.81
C ASN A 128 -8.97 0.38 -2.18
N GLN A 129 -8.34 -0.50 -2.95
CA GLN A 129 -7.20 -1.29 -2.48
C GLN A 129 -6.01 -0.41 -2.09
N PHE A 130 -5.74 0.66 -2.84
CA PHE A 130 -4.70 1.64 -2.48
C PHE A 130 -4.98 2.31 -1.13
N PHE A 131 -6.21 2.77 -0.87
CA PHE A 131 -6.54 3.38 0.42
C PHE A 131 -6.46 2.37 1.57
N VAL A 132 -6.95 1.14 1.36
CA VAL A 132 -6.84 0.06 2.36
C VAL A 132 -5.38 -0.27 2.67
N ALA A 133 -4.53 -0.38 1.65
CA ALA A 133 -3.11 -0.71 1.82
C ALA A 133 -2.31 0.40 2.55
N ASN A 134 -2.82 1.63 2.57
CA ASN A 134 -2.21 2.77 3.25
C ASN A 134 -2.94 3.17 4.54
N ASP A 135 -3.84 2.31 5.06
CA ASP A 135 -4.63 2.53 6.27
C ASP A 135 -5.43 3.85 6.25
N ILE A 136 -5.88 4.26 5.06
CA ILE A 136 -6.69 5.45 4.84
C ILE A 136 -8.17 5.08 4.88
N THR A 137 -8.92 5.74 5.76
CA THR A 137 -10.37 5.52 5.93
C THR A 137 -11.15 6.82 5.83
N PHE A 138 -12.28 6.79 5.11
CA PHE A 138 -13.20 7.92 5.00
C PHE A 138 -14.46 7.65 5.81
N LYS A 139 -14.84 8.58 6.70
CA LYS A 139 -16.11 8.54 7.43
C LYS A 139 -16.99 9.71 7.01
N PHE A 140 -18.15 9.39 6.48
CA PHE A 140 -19.11 10.37 6.01
C PHE A 140 -20.24 10.56 7.03
N ASN A 141 -20.63 11.81 7.25
CA ASN A 141 -21.79 12.17 8.06
C ASN A 141 -22.56 13.31 7.38
N PHE A 142 -23.88 13.17 7.25
CA PHE A 142 -24.73 14.19 6.64
C PHE A 142 -25.61 14.87 7.68
N ASP A 143 -25.43 16.18 7.86
CA ASP A 143 -26.32 17.01 8.67
C ASP A 143 -27.48 17.51 7.82
N LYS A 144 -28.70 17.05 8.14
CA LYS A 144 -29.94 17.43 7.46
C LYS A 144 -30.33 18.89 7.70
N THR A 145 -29.94 19.45 8.85
CA THR A 145 -30.31 20.81 9.26
C THR A 145 -29.59 21.83 8.41
N THR A 146 -28.28 21.66 8.27
CA THR A 146 -27.44 22.55 7.46
C THR A 146 -27.33 22.09 6.01
N ARG A 147 -27.79 20.86 5.70
CA ARG A 147 -27.61 20.16 4.41
C ARG A 147 -26.14 20.01 4.05
N THR A 148 -25.31 19.64 5.02
CA THR A 148 -23.86 19.55 4.86
C THR A 148 -23.40 18.10 4.97
N LEU A 149 -22.70 17.62 3.95
CA LEU A 149 -21.93 16.38 4.04
C LEU A 149 -20.55 16.69 4.60
N PHE A 150 -20.21 16.03 5.69
CA PHE A 150 -18.88 16.04 6.27
C PHE A 150 -18.20 14.72 5.94
N ALA A 151 -16.98 14.80 5.41
CA ALA A 151 -16.08 13.67 5.22
C ALA A 151 -14.89 13.86 6.16
N LYS A 152 -14.71 12.95 7.10
CA LYS A 152 -13.51 12.87 7.94
C LYS A 152 -12.58 11.83 7.35
N ILE A 153 -11.30 12.18 7.21
CA ILE A 153 -10.28 11.33 6.64
C ILE A 153 -9.35 10.91 7.78
N PHE A 154 -9.14 9.60 7.89
CA PHE A 154 -8.27 9.00 8.88
C PHE A 154 -7.10 8.30 8.19
N GLN A 155 -5.92 8.37 8.79
CA GLN A 155 -4.79 7.51 8.46
C GLN A 155 -4.25 6.88 9.75
N ASN A 156 -4.01 5.57 9.77
CA ASN A 156 -3.52 4.85 10.95
C ASN A 156 -4.39 5.09 12.21
N GLY A 157 -5.70 5.32 12.01
CA GLY A 157 -6.65 5.60 13.09
C GLY A 157 -6.72 7.05 13.58
N PHE A 158 -5.84 7.95 13.11
CA PHE A 158 -5.84 9.37 13.46
C PHE A 158 -6.58 10.19 12.41
N GLU A 159 -7.39 11.17 12.83
CA GLU A 159 -8.04 12.12 11.90
C GLU A 159 -6.96 13.06 11.35
N ILE A 160 -6.77 13.05 10.04
CA ILE A 160 -5.75 13.86 9.35
C ILE A 160 -6.36 15.04 8.58
N ASP A 161 -7.64 14.92 8.19
CA ASP A 161 -8.31 15.97 7.42
C ASP A 161 -9.83 15.85 7.52
N ARG A 162 -10.52 16.96 7.24
CA ARG A 162 -11.98 17.04 7.20
C ARG A 162 -12.45 17.95 6.07
N ILE A 163 -13.27 17.39 5.20
CA ILE A 163 -13.92 18.10 4.09
C ILE A 163 -15.39 18.30 4.43
N ALA A 164 -15.93 19.50 4.15
CA ALA A 164 -17.33 19.81 4.31
C ALA A 164 -17.91 20.39 3.02
N LYS A 165 -19.05 19.86 2.57
CA LYS A 165 -19.77 20.36 1.41
C LYS A 165 -21.24 20.58 1.74
N GLN A 166 -21.69 21.82 1.61
CA GLN A 166 -23.09 22.18 1.76
C GLN A 166 -23.83 22.05 0.43
N PHE A 167 -25.04 21.50 0.49
CA PHE A 167 -25.90 21.28 -0.66
C PHE A 167 -27.09 22.24 -0.66
N SER A 168 -27.48 22.66 -1.87
CA SER A 168 -28.72 23.41 -2.08
C SER A 168 -29.94 22.54 -1.79
N LEU A 169 -31.06 23.18 -1.47
CA LEU A 169 -32.33 22.47 -1.24
C LEU A 169 -32.85 21.85 -2.55
N HIS A 170 -32.72 22.56 -3.66
CA HIS A 170 -33.15 22.11 -4.97
C HIS A 170 -31.96 21.70 -5.82
N ASN A 171 -32.05 20.51 -6.43
CA ASN A 171 -31.03 19.91 -7.28
C ASN A 171 -29.63 19.89 -6.61
N PRO A 172 -29.50 19.26 -5.43
CA PRO A 172 -28.25 19.28 -4.66
C PRO A 172 -27.05 18.79 -5.46
N LEU A 173 -27.22 17.85 -6.39
CA LEU A 173 -26.12 17.27 -7.16
C LEU A 173 -25.84 17.97 -8.50
N LYS A 174 -26.54 19.07 -8.81
CA LYS A 174 -26.43 19.76 -10.11
C LYS A 174 -25.01 20.22 -10.42
N GLU A 175 -24.28 20.66 -9.39
CA GLU A 175 -22.88 21.09 -9.52
C GLU A 175 -21.93 19.96 -9.95
N PHE A 176 -22.33 18.69 -9.76
CA PHE A 176 -21.60 17.50 -10.19
C PHE A 176 -22.10 16.98 -11.55
N GLY A 177 -22.94 17.75 -12.26
CA GLY A 177 -23.54 17.34 -13.53
C GLY A 177 -24.68 16.33 -13.39
N ILE A 178 -25.09 16.00 -12.17
CA ILE A 178 -26.18 15.04 -11.91
C ILE A 178 -27.46 15.83 -11.72
N ASN A 179 -28.26 15.91 -12.78
CA ASN A 179 -29.55 16.61 -12.75
C ASN A 179 -30.65 15.76 -12.10
N ASN A 180 -30.62 14.43 -12.29
CA ASN A 180 -31.62 13.50 -11.79
C ASN A 180 -30.97 12.18 -11.39
N LEU A 181 -31.08 11.78 -10.11
CA LEU A 181 -30.53 10.49 -9.63
C LEU A 181 -31.16 9.30 -10.35
N ASN A 182 -32.44 9.39 -10.74
CA ASN A 182 -33.17 8.26 -11.32
C ASN A 182 -32.60 7.82 -12.68
N GLU A 183 -31.81 8.66 -13.34
CA GLU A 183 -31.15 8.32 -14.61
C GLU A 183 -29.93 7.40 -14.41
N TYR A 184 -29.42 7.26 -13.18
CA TYR A 184 -28.18 6.54 -12.86
C TYR A 184 -28.39 5.26 -12.03
N PHE A 185 -29.61 4.98 -11.58
CA PHE A 185 -29.94 3.83 -10.70
C PHE A 185 -30.99 2.88 -11.31
N ASN A 186 -31.10 2.82 -12.64
CA ASN A 186 -31.89 1.80 -13.36
C ASN A 186 -31.07 0.53 -13.61
#